data_AF-A0A7V1I325-F1
#
_entry.id   AF-A0A7V1I325-F1
#
_cell.length_a   1.000
_cell.length_b   1.000
_cell.length_c   1.000
_cell.angle_alpha   90.00
_cell.angle_beta   90.00
_cell.angle_gamma   90.00
#
_symmetry.space_group_name_H-M   'P 1'
#
loop_
_entity.id
_entity.type
_entity.pdbx_description
1 polymer ?
#
loop_
_entity_poly.entity_id
_entity_poly.type
_entity_poly.pdbx_seq_one_letter_code
_entity_poly.pdbx_strand_id
1 'polypeptide(L)'
;MAVNYNIPLVFYAEHGESEYGGKVMHKDSNKIRDFAEVIEHQIGDDPANWVDDDVTEADLNPYLYPPMDAVERVGVTAFYFAYFFRWSMFDNYEYVKSKMPFKTHPKGRTSGTFTNFDSLDDKIDPLYYYMQFIKFGFGRTVRDGSRLIQNKHITREQGLEYAHNYDAEFPQDNIGEALDYLQLSREQFDMIVDQHRNQELWIQEEGEWRLRYPLPPLGAKV
;
A
#
# COMPACT_ATOMS: atom_id res chain seq x y z
N MET A 1 -9.30 -18.11 -13.22
CA MET A 1 -9.90 -19.08 -12.28
C MET A 1 -11.43 -19.18 -12.38
N ALA A 2 -12.19 -18.10 -12.22
CA ALA A 2 -13.67 -18.15 -12.18
C ALA A 2 -14.28 -18.90 -13.38
N VAL A 3 -13.81 -18.63 -14.60
CA VAL A 3 -14.21 -19.34 -15.83
C VAL A 3 -13.98 -20.85 -15.74
N ASN A 4 -12.81 -21.28 -15.25
CA ASN A 4 -12.42 -22.70 -15.17
C ASN A 4 -13.31 -23.49 -14.20
N TYR A 5 -13.82 -22.83 -13.16
CA TYR A 5 -14.70 -23.42 -12.15
C TYR A 5 -16.19 -23.08 -12.36
N ASN A 6 -16.54 -22.42 -13.47
CA ASN A 6 -17.89 -21.92 -13.76
C ASN A 6 -18.50 -21.11 -12.60
N ILE A 7 -17.70 -20.21 -12.01
CA ILE A 7 -18.13 -19.31 -10.93
C ILE A 7 -18.63 -18.01 -11.57
N PRO A 8 -19.95 -17.71 -11.52
CA PRO A 8 -20.52 -16.54 -12.19
C PRO A 8 -20.38 -15.24 -11.39
N LEU A 9 -19.97 -15.31 -10.12
CA LEU A 9 -19.95 -14.16 -9.22
C LEU A 9 -18.64 -14.08 -8.46
N VAL A 10 -17.97 -12.94 -8.56
CA VAL A 10 -16.72 -12.64 -7.86
C VAL A 10 -16.86 -11.33 -7.11
N PHE A 11 -16.32 -11.29 -5.89
CA PHE A 11 -16.17 -10.05 -5.15
C PHE A 11 -14.68 -9.74 -4.97
N TYR A 12 -14.30 -8.53 -5.35
CA TYR A 12 -13.04 -7.91 -4.97
C TYR A 12 -13.29 -7.02 -3.76
N ALA A 13 -12.22 -6.62 -3.09
CA ALA A 13 -12.29 -5.80 -1.90
C ALA A 13 -12.87 -4.40 -2.22
N GLU A 14 -12.02 -3.45 -2.58
CA GLU A 14 -12.37 -2.08 -2.86
C GLU A 14 -11.90 -1.62 -4.24
N HIS A 15 -12.54 -0.56 -4.72
CA HIS A 15 -12.08 0.16 -5.90
C HIS A 15 -11.09 1.24 -5.46
N GLY A 16 -9.79 0.99 -5.72
CA GLY A 16 -8.69 1.78 -5.20
C GLY A 16 -8.77 3.27 -5.55
N GLU A 17 -9.14 3.62 -6.78
CA GLU A 17 -9.23 5.02 -7.21
C GLU A 17 -10.29 5.80 -6.44
N SER A 18 -11.44 5.17 -6.13
CA SER A 18 -12.50 5.85 -5.36
C SER A 18 -12.22 5.90 -3.86
N GLU A 19 -11.53 4.92 -3.30
CA GLU A 19 -11.24 4.86 -1.85
C GLU A 19 -9.99 5.65 -1.46
N TYR A 20 -8.99 5.73 -2.35
CA TYR A 20 -7.68 6.27 -2.03
C TYR A 20 -7.32 7.55 -2.78
N GLY A 21 -8.22 8.05 -3.65
CA GLY A 21 -8.10 9.37 -4.26
C GLY A 21 -7.37 9.36 -5.59
N GLY A 22 -7.96 8.70 -6.58
CA GLY A 22 -7.49 8.64 -7.95
C GLY A 22 -8.59 8.84 -8.98
N LYS A 23 -8.36 8.42 -10.23
CA LYS A 23 -9.23 8.76 -11.36
C LYS A 23 -10.31 7.70 -11.57
N VAL A 24 -11.55 8.06 -11.26
CA VAL A 24 -12.72 7.22 -11.56
C VAL A 24 -13.12 7.42 -13.03
N MET A 25 -13.03 6.37 -13.85
CA MET A 25 -13.24 6.48 -15.31
C MET A 25 -14.72 6.40 -15.70
N HIS A 26 -15.53 5.65 -14.95
CA HIS A 26 -16.95 5.43 -15.23
C HIS A 26 -17.83 5.64 -14.00
N LYS A 27 -19.14 5.78 -14.24
CA LYS A 27 -20.12 5.97 -13.17
C LYS A 27 -20.21 4.77 -12.22
N ASP A 28 -20.01 3.56 -12.76
CA ASP A 28 -20.17 2.29 -12.02
C ASP A 28 -18.83 1.65 -11.64
N SER A 29 -17.68 2.34 -11.81
CA SER A 29 -16.35 1.79 -11.48
C SER A 29 -16.20 1.38 -10.02
N ASN A 30 -16.85 2.12 -9.12
CA ASN A 30 -16.84 1.77 -7.69
C ASN A 30 -17.72 0.55 -7.36
N LYS A 31 -18.48 0.03 -8.33
CA LYS A 31 -19.41 -1.09 -8.17
C LYS A 31 -18.92 -2.33 -8.92
N ILE A 32 -18.66 -2.21 -10.21
CA ILE A 32 -18.31 -3.31 -11.11
C ILE A 32 -16.83 -3.19 -11.43
N ARG A 33 -16.10 -4.31 -11.32
CA ARG A 33 -14.70 -4.37 -11.71
C ARG A 33 -14.61 -4.45 -13.22
N ASP A 34 -14.22 -3.35 -13.83
CA ASP A 34 -14.02 -3.25 -15.28
C ASP A 34 -12.63 -3.78 -15.68
N PHE A 35 -12.59 -4.59 -16.72
CA PHE A 35 -11.35 -5.16 -17.23
C PHE A 35 -10.39 -4.08 -17.77
N ALA A 36 -10.91 -3.11 -18.53
CA ALA A 36 -10.12 -2.04 -19.10
C ALA A 36 -9.52 -1.14 -18.01
N GLU A 37 -10.28 -0.84 -16.96
CA GLU A 37 -9.76 -0.07 -15.82
C GLU A 37 -8.66 -0.83 -15.06
N VAL A 38 -8.77 -2.16 -14.95
CA VAL A 38 -7.70 -2.95 -14.33
C VAL A 38 -6.42 -2.88 -15.17
N ILE A 39 -6.54 -3.02 -16.49
CA ILE A 39 -5.40 -2.91 -17.39
C ILE A 39 -4.79 -1.51 -17.32
N GLU A 40 -5.61 -0.45 -17.36
CA GLU A 40 -5.12 0.94 -17.36
C GLU A 40 -4.52 1.36 -16.01
N HIS A 41 -5.20 1.09 -14.89
CA HIS A 41 -4.81 1.62 -13.58
C HIS A 41 -3.89 0.70 -12.77
N GLN A 42 -4.05 -0.63 -12.89
CA GLN A 42 -3.33 -1.59 -12.03
C GLN A 42 -2.13 -2.22 -12.74
N ILE A 43 -2.26 -2.50 -14.03
CA ILE A 43 -1.21 -3.17 -14.80
C ILE A 43 -0.38 -2.13 -15.57
N GLY A 44 -1.02 -1.12 -16.15
CA GLY A 44 -0.39 -0.03 -16.89
C GLY A 44 0.05 -0.39 -18.32
N ASP A 45 -0.15 -1.64 -18.74
CA ASP A 45 0.18 -2.17 -20.07
C ASP A 45 -0.60 -3.48 -20.31
N ASP A 46 -0.59 -4.00 -21.54
CA ASP A 46 -0.98 -5.38 -21.81
C ASP A 46 0.17 -6.31 -21.36
N PRO A 47 -0.04 -7.23 -20.40
CA PRO A 47 1.01 -8.14 -19.95
C PRO A 47 1.66 -8.93 -21.08
N ALA A 48 0.94 -9.23 -22.17
CA ALA A 48 1.50 -9.94 -23.32
C ALA A 48 2.69 -9.21 -23.97
N ASN A 49 2.81 -7.89 -23.77
CA ASN A 49 3.94 -7.10 -24.25
C ASN A 49 5.23 -7.35 -23.46
N TRP A 50 5.17 -8.05 -22.32
CA TRP A 50 6.32 -8.31 -21.44
C TRP A 50 7.06 -9.61 -21.76
N VAL A 51 6.61 -10.36 -22.77
CA VAL A 51 7.28 -11.59 -23.19
C VAL A 51 8.62 -11.26 -23.85
N ASP A 52 9.68 -11.90 -23.37
CA ASP A 52 11.04 -11.79 -23.92
C ASP A 52 11.81 -13.12 -23.79
N ASP A 53 13.13 -13.07 -23.90
CA ASP A 53 14.00 -14.25 -23.82
C ASP A 53 14.03 -14.89 -22.41
N ASP A 54 13.68 -14.13 -21.35
CA ASP A 54 13.70 -14.54 -19.95
C ASP A 54 12.29 -14.74 -19.36
N VAL A 55 11.28 -14.02 -19.87
CA VAL A 55 9.89 -14.05 -19.40
C VAL A 55 9.00 -14.73 -20.44
N THR A 56 8.44 -15.88 -20.07
CA THR A 56 7.52 -16.61 -20.95
C THR A 56 6.07 -16.17 -20.73
N GLU A 57 5.21 -16.42 -21.71
CA GLU A 57 3.75 -16.22 -21.56
C GLU A 57 3.18 -16.98 -20.35
N ALA A 58 3.75 -18.15 -20.02
CA ALA A 58 3.30 -18.95 -18.90
C ALA A 58 3.59 -18.26 -17.55
N ASP A 59 4.67 -17.49 -17.46
CA ASP A 59 5.02 -16.70 -16.26
C ASP A 59 4.03 -15.54 -16.04
N LEU A 60 3.38 -15.09 -17.12
CA LEU A 60 2.44 -13.98 -17.12
C LEU A 60 1.00 -14.38 -16.78
N ASN A 61 0.71 -15.68 -16.64
CA ASN A 61 -0.61 -16.21 -16.29
C ASN A 61 -1.35 -15.48 -15.14
N PRO A 62 -0.67 -14.99 -14.07
CA PRO A 62 -1.35 -14.24 -13.01
C PRO A 62 -1.94 -12.89 -13.46
N TYR A 63 -1.39 -12.30 -14.52
CA TYR A 63 -1.78 -11.00 -15.06
C TYR A 63 -2.72 -11.11 -16.26
N LEU A 64 -2.72 -12.27 -16.93
CA LEU A 64 -3.56 -12.55 -18.09
C LEU A 64 -4.99 -12.88 -17.67
N TYR A 65 -5.94 -12.17 -18.28
CA TYR A 65 -7.35 -12.50 -18.12
C TYR A 65 -7.77 -13.66 -19.03
N PRO A 66 -8.78 -14.43 -18.63
CA PRO A 66 -9.39 -15.39 -19.54
C PRO A 66 -10.00 -14.68 -20.76
N PRO A 67 -10.08 -15.36 -21.91
CA PRO A 67 -10.79 -14.85 -23.08
C PRO A 67 -12.20 -14.35 -22.75
N MET A 68 -12.58 -13.18 -23.27
CA MET A 68 -13.85 -12.52 -22.93
C MET A 68 -15.08 -13.34 -23.33
N ASP A 69 -15.02 -14.09 -24.42
CA ASP A 69 -16.08 -15.03 -24.83
C ASP A 69 -16.32 -16.12 -23.78
N ALA A 70 -15.27 -16.61 -23.13
CA ALA A 70 -15.37 -17.58 -22.04
C ALA A 70 -15.92 -16.95 -20.75
N VAL A 71 -15.61 -15.68 -20.49
CA VAL A 71 -16.19 -14.87 -19.39
C VAL A 71 -17.70 -14.71 -19.61
N GLU A 72 -18.11 -14.34 -20.83
CA GLU A 72 -19.51 -14.19 -21.24
C GLU A 72 -20.28 -15.52 -21.16
N ARG A 73 -19.68 -16.63 -21.64
CA ARG A 73 -20.28 -17.97 -21.58
C ARG A 73 -20.64 -18.39 -20.15
N VAL A 74 -19.78 -18.10 -19.18
CA VAL A 74 -20.02 -18.42 -17.77
C VAL A 74 -20.94 -17.37 -17.12
N GLY A 75 -21.00 -16.16 -17.68
CA GLY A 75 -21.74 -15.03 -17.11
C GLY A 75 -21.04 -14.45 -15.89
N VAL A 76 -19.69 -14.41 -15.89
CA VAL A 76 -18.93 -13.92 -14.74
C VAL A 76 -19.16 -12.42 -14.56
N THR A 77 -19.62 -12.04 -13.37
CA THR A 77 -19.71 -10.64 -12.93
C THR A 77 -18.82 -10.44 -11.71
N ALA A 78 -17.97 -9.42 -11.76
CA ALA A 78 -17.10 -9.05 -10.66
C ALA A 78 -17.56 -7.72 -10.04
N PHE A 79 -17.84 -7.72 -8.74
CA PHE A 79 -18.20 -6.53 -7.98
C PHE A 79 -17.12 -6.15 -6.97
N TYR A 80 -17.09 -4.88 -6.58
CA TYR A 80 -16.38 -4.44 -5.39
C TYR A 80 -17.29 -4.58 -4.16
N PHE A 81 -16.79 -5.26 -3.13
CA PHE A 81 -17.47 -5.42 -1.86
C PHE A 81 -17.71 -4.07 -1.17
N ALA A 82 -16.75 -3.15 -1.31
CA ALA A 82 -16.80 -1.78 -0.82
C ALA A 82 -18.06 -0.99 -1.28
N TYR A 83 -18.66 -1.37 -2.41
CA TYR A 83 -19.90 -0.77 -2.90
C TYR A 83 -21.09 -1.05 -1.98
N PHE A 84 -21.15 -2.25 -1.41
CA PHE A 84 -22.26 -2.71 -0.58
C PHE A 84 -22.02 -2.47 0.91
N PHE A 85 -20.75 -2.53 1.32
CA PHE A 85 -20.33 -2.36 2.70
C PHE A 85 -19.17 -1.37 2.73
N ARG A 86 -19.24 -0.37 3.60
CA ARG A 86 -18.15 0.61 3.73
C ARG A 86 -16.82 -0.10 3.95
N TRP A 87 -15.83 0.22 3.12
CA TRP A 87 -14.49 -0.31 3.26
C TRP A 87 -13.80 0.28 4.50
N SER A 88 -13.29 -0.59 5.38
CA SER A 88 -12.45 -0.16 6.50
C SER A 88 -11.53 -1.28 6.96
N MET A 89 -10.24 -1.09 6.75
CA MET A 89 -9.21 -2.05 7.18
C MET A 89 -9.26 -2.33 8.69
N PHE A 90 -9.51 -1.31 9.50
CA PHE A 90 -9.61 -1.47 10.96
C PHE A 90 -10.84 -2.27 11.39
N ASP A 91 -12.01 -1.98 10.81
CA ASP A 91 -13.24 -2.74 11.12
C ASP A 91 -13.13 -4.20 10.65
N ASN A 92 -12.51 -4.41 9.48
CA ASN A 92 -12.22 -5.75 8.97
C ASN A 92 -11.27 -6.51 9.90
N TYR A 93 -10.21 -5.86 10.39
CA TYR A 93 -9.28 -6.43 11.36
C TYR A 93 -9.99 -6.81 12.68
N GLU A 94 -10.77 -5.91 13.25
CA GLU A 94 -11.52 -6.18 14.49
C GLU A 94 -12.54 -7.32 14.30
N TYR A 95 -13.20 -7.39 13.13
CA TYR A 95 -14.06 -8.51 12.78
C TYR A 95 -13.28 -9.83 12.76
N VAL A 96 -12.18 -9.92 12.02
CA VAL A 96 -11.39 -11.17 11.91
C VAL A 96 -10.86 -11.61 13.28
N LYS A 97 -10.34 -10.67 14.07
CA LYS A 97 -9.88 -10.91 15.45
C LYS A 97 -10.99 -11.43 16.35
N SER A 98 -12.23 -11.02 16.15
CA SER A 98 -13.39 -11.54 16.89
C SER A 98 -13.77 -12.98 16.51
N LYS A 99 -13.34 -13.47 15.34
CA LYS A 99 -13.70 -14.79 14.79
C LYS A 99 -12.63 -15.84 14.95
N MET A 100 -11.37 -15.43 15.05
CA MET A 100 -10.24 -16.35 15.11
C MET A 100 -9.06 -15.73 15.86
N PRO A 101 -8.12 -16.55 16.38
CA PRO A 101 -6.90 -16.07 17.02
C PRO A 101 -5.94 -15.46 15.98
N PHE A 102 -6.29 -14.29 15.46
CA PHE A 102 -5.49 -13.55 14.49
C PHE A 102 -4.20 -13.06 15.15
N LYS A 103 -3.06 -13.33 14.51
CA LYS A 103 -1.75 -12.97 15.03
C LYS A 103 -1.34 -11.60 14.51
N THR A 104 -1.10 -10.67 15.42
CA THR A 104 -0.52 -9.36 15.12
C THR A 104 1.00 -9.41 15.25
N HIS A 105 1.67 -8.35 14.82
CA HIS A 105 3.11 -8.20 14.96
C HIS A 105 3.53 -8.37 16.44
N PRO A 106 4.53 -9.22 16.75
CA PRO A 106 4.87 -9.59 18.12
C PRO A 106 5.43 -8.41 18.94
N LYS A 107 5.98 -7.39 18.28
CA LYS A 107 6.45 -6.15 18.94
C LYS A 107 5.33 -5.15 19.24
N GLY A 108 4.08 -5.49 18.91
CA GLY A 108 2.92 -4.63 19.12
C GLY A 108 2.75 -3.50 18.10
N ARG A 109 3.71 -3.31 17.18
CA ARG A 109 3.69 -2.41 16.02
C ARG A 109 4.66 -2.86 14.94
N THR A 110 4.50 -2.34 13.73
CA THR A 110 5.46 -2.45 12.61
C THR A 110 6.31 -1.19 12.54
N SER A 111 7.60 -1.29 12.18
CA SER A 111 8.46 -0.10 12.02
C SER A 111 7.85 0.89 11.02
N GLY A 112 7.93 2.18 11.34
CA GLY A 112 7.35 3.25 10.54
C GLY A 112 5.88 3.55 10.82
N THR A 113 5.20 2.77 11.68
CA THR A 113 3.78 2.96 12.02
C THR A 113 3.42 2.53 13.44
N PHE A 114 2.23 2.94 13.89
CA PHE A 114 1.63 2.54 15.17
C PHE A 114 0.72 1.30 15.03
N THR A 115 0.41 0.87 13.81
CA THR A 115 -0.41 -0.30 13.52
C THR A 115 0.41 -1.60 13.60
N ASN A 116 -0.26 -2.74 13.77
CA ASN A 116 0.40 -4.03 14.00
C ASN A 116 -0.28 -5.23 13.34
N PHE A 117 -1.20 -4.98 12.42
CA PHE A 117 -2.07 -6.00 11.84
C PHE A 117 -2.04 -6.01 10.30
N ASP A 118 -1.31 -5.09 9.69
CA ASP A 118 -1.30 -4.84 8.24
C ASP A 118 0.11 -4.99 7.66
N SER A 119 0.21 -5.57 6.46
CA SER A 119 1.46 -5.92 5.76
C SER A 119 2.53 -6.55 6.67
N LEU A 120 2.20 -7.69 7.29
CA LEU A 120 3.10 -8.35 8.24
C LEU A 120 3.97 -9.44 7.61
N ASP A 121 3.66 -9.82 6.37
CA ASP A 121 4.26 -10.92 5.62
C ASP A 121 5.37 -10.49 4.65
N ASP A 122 5.61 -9.18 4.51
CA ASP A 122 6.67 -8.62 3.69
C ASP A 122 7.75 -7.94 4.54
N LYS A 123 9.01 -8.41 4.38
CA LYS A 123 10.17 -7.88 5.11
C LYS A 123 10.68 -6.54 4.54
N ILE A 124 10.41 -6.24 3.28
CA ILE A 124 10.83 -5.03 2.56
C ILE A 124 9.85 -3.87 2.80
N ASP A 125 8.59 -4.17 3.12
CA ASP A 125 7.53 -3.17 3.29
C ASP A 125 7.89 -2.01 4.25
N PRO A 126 8.50 -2.22 5.44
CA PRO A 126 8.98 -1.11 6.27
C PRO A 126 10.05 -0.24 5.59
N LEU A 127 10.94 -0.84 4.79
CA LEU A 127 11.94 -0.12 3.99
C LEU A 127 11.29 0.72 2.89
N TYR A 128 10.27 0.17 2.21
CA TYR A 128 9.48 0.92 1.23
C TYR A 128 8.89 2.20 1.83
N TYR A 129 8.29 2.14 3.02
CA TYR A 129 7.74 3.34 3.65
C TYR A 129 8.79 4.32 4.17
N TYR A 130 9.95 3.82 4.60
CA TYR A 130 11.07 4.70 4.89
C TYR A 130 11.51 5.44 3.62
N MET A 131 11.59 4.75 2.46
CA MET A 131 11.86 5.42 1.17
C MET A 131 10.77 6.42 0.79
N GLN A 132 9.50 6.13 1.08
CA GLN A 132 8.40 7.09 0.92
C GLN A 132 8.64 8.35 1.76
N PHE A 133 9.02 8.20 3.02
CA PHE A 133 9.37 9.32 3.90
C PHE A 133 10.53 10.13 3.33
N ILE A 134 11.60 9.47 2.86
CA ILE A 134 12.73 10.14 2.21
C ILE A 134 12.29 10.92 0.96
N LYS A 135 11.44 10.33 0.12
CA LYS A 135 11.03 10.91 -1.15
C LYS A 135 10.05 12.07 -0.99
N PHE A 136 9.07 11.92 -0.10
CA PHE A 136 7.90 12.80 -0.02
C PHE A 136 7.79 13.58 1.30
N GLY A 137 8.62 13.28 2.30
CA GLY A 137 8.60 13.93 3.61
C GLY A 137 7.52 13.42 4.57
N PHE A 138 6.80 12.36 4.21
CA PHE A 138 5.89 11.63 5.10
C PHE A 138 5.93 10.13 4.80
N GLY A 139 5.83 9.32 5.85
CA GLY A 139 5.96 7.87 5.83
C GLY A 139 4.64 7.14 6.02
N ARG A 140 4.74 5.91 6.53
CA ARG A 140 3.59 5.02 6.73
C ARG A 140 2.63 5.55 7.79
N THR A 141 3.15 6.18 8.84
CA THR A 141 2.31 6.63 9.96
C THR A 141 1.31 7.68 9.52
N VAL A 142 1.76 8.69 8.76
CA VAL A 142 0.84 9.71 8.23
C VAL A 142 -0.19 9.10 7.30
N ARG A 143 0.21 8.14 6.46
CA ARG A 143 -0.70 7.43 5.54
C ARG A 143 -1.76 6.63 6.30
N ASP A 144 -1.34 5.77 7.22
CA ASP A 144 -2.23 4.91 8.01
C ASP A 144 -3.13 5.76 8.93
N GLY A 145 -2.53 6.75 9.60
CA GLY A 145 -3.22 7.68 10.49
C GLY A 145 -4.28 8.50 9.76
N SER A 146 -3.99 9.01 8.56
CA SER A 146 -4.96 9.78 7.76
C SER A 146 -6.21 8.96 7.44
N ARG A 147 -6.06 7.68 7.09
CA ARG A 147 -7.19 6.76 6.83
C ARG A 147 -8.00 6.46 8.09
N LEU A 148 -7.34 6.28 9.22
CA LEU A 148 -8.04 6.06 10.49
C LEU A 148 -8.75 7.33 10.97
N ILE A 149 -8.19 8.52 10.76
CA ILE A 149 -8.86 9.81 11.02
C ILE A 149 -10.09 9.96 10.13
N GLN A 150 -9.96 9.71 8.82
CA GLN A 150 -11.07 9.78 7.86
C GLN A 150 -12.23 8.88 8.27
N ASN A 151 -11.92 7.68 8.76
CA ASN A 151 -12.89 6.72 9.26
C ASN A 151 -13.32 6.93 10.72
N LYS A 152 -12.85 8.00 11.37
CA LYS A 152 -13.16 8.37 12.77
C LYS A 152 -12.73 7.33 13.81
N HIS A 153 -11.72 6.53 13.50
CA HIS A 153 -11.13 5.54 14.41
C HIS A 153 -10.13 6.15 15.39
N ILE A 154 -9.45 7.24 14.98
CA ILE A 154 -8.56 8.03 15.82
C ILE A 154 -8.84 9.52 15.61
N THR A 155 -8.46 10.35 16.57
CA THR A 155 -8.50 11.81 16.41
C THR A 155 -7.28 12.32 15.65
N ARG A 156 -7.38 13.57 15.17
CA ARG A 156 -6.25 14.24 14.51
C ARG A 156 -5.05 14.39 15.44
N GLU A 157 -5.29 14.67 16.71
CA GLU A 157 -4.26 14.86 17.73
C GLU A 157 -3.49 13.55 17.96
N GLN A 158 -4.20 12.42 18.05
CA GLN A 158 -3.59 11.10 18.15
C GLN A 158 -2.75 10.78 16.90
N GLY A 159 -3.30 11.02 15.71
CA GLY A 159 -2.56 10.78 14.47
C GLY A 159 -1.29 11.64 14.34
N LEU A 160 -1.35 12.90 14.78
CA LEU A 160 -0.18 13.78 14.81
C LEU A 160 0.87 13.29 15.81
N GLU A 161 0.46 12.85 17.01
CA GLU A 161 1.35 12.25 18.01
C GLU A 161 2.06 11.01 17.45
N TYR A 162 1.34 10.11 16.80
CA TYR A 162 1.95 8.95 16.16
C TYR A 162 2.94 9.35 15.07
N ALA A 163 2.61 10.32 14.23
CA ALA A 163 3.47 10.75 13.14
C ALA A 163 4.81 11.31 13.65
N HIS A 164 4.79 12.11 14.72
CA HIS A 164 6.03 12.57 15.36
C HIS A 164 6.89 11.42 15.89
N ASN A 165 6.27 10.36 16.39
CA ASN A 165 6.99 9.25 17.02
C ASN A 165 7.57 8.25 16.00
N TYR A 166 6.89 8.03 14.86
CA TYR A 166 7.15 6.85 14.03
C TYR A 166 7.37 7.12 12.54
N ASP A 167 6.97 8.27 12.00
CA ASP A 167 6.94 8.46 10.55
C ASP A 167 8.34 8.52 9.90
N ALA A 168 9.32 8.99 10.67
CA ALA A 168 10.74 9.05 10.30
C ALA A 168 11.56 7.83 10.78
N GLU A 169 10.91 6.82 11.36
CA GLU A 169 11.59 5.69 11.95
C GLU A 169 12.32 4.85 10.89
N PHE A 170 13.61 4.59 11.13
CA PHE A 170 14.38 3.69 10.29
C PHE A 170 14.04 2.22 10.59
N PRO A 171 13.78 1.38 9.57
CA PRO A 171 13.34 0.00 9.75
C PRO A 171 14.53 -0.96 9.99
N GLN A 172 15.01 -1.00 11.24
CA GLN A 172 16.18 -1.81 11.59
C GLN A 172 15.95 -3.33 11.53
N ASP A 173 14.71 -3.79 11.66
CA ASP A 173 14.40 -5.20 11.91
C ASP A 173 14.87 -6.16 10.81
N ASN A 174 14.69 -5.78 9.54
CA ASN A 174 15.00 -6.63 8.37
C ASN A 174 16.05 -6.01 7.44
N ILE A 175 16.71 -4.92 7.86
CA ILE A 175 17.62 -4.19 6.96
C ILE A 175 18.78 -5.05 6.48
N GLY A 176 19.33 -5.93 7.34
CA GLY A 176 20.41 -6.84 6.95
C GLY A 176 20.02 -7.75 5.79
N GLU A 177 18.87 -8.42 5.89
CA GLU A 177 18.36 -9.29 4.82
C GLU A 177 18.06 -8.52 3.53
N ALA A 178 17.52 -7.30 3.65
CA ALA A 178 17.25 -6.45 2.49
C ALA A 178 18.56 -6.02 1.80
N LEU A 179 19.58 -5.64 2.57
CA LEU A 179 20.90 -5.27 2.04
C LEU A 179 21.61 -6.47 1.39
N ASP A 180 21.55 -7.65 2.00
CA ASP A 180 22.10 -8.88 1.44
C ASP A 180 21.41 -9.24 0.12
N TYR A 181 20.08 -9.15 0.06
CA TYR A 181 19.30 -9.39 -1.16
C TYR A 181 19.67 -8.41 -2.28
N LEU A 182 19.81 -7.12 -1.94
CA LEU A 182 20.20 -6.06 -2.88
C LEU A 182 21.70 -6.05 -3.20
N GLN A 183 22.51 -6.86 -2.51
CA GLN A 183 23.97 -6.88 -2.61
C GLN A 183 24.61 -5.51 -2.34
N LEU A 184 24.11 -4.80 -1.32
CA LEU A 184 24.58 -3.47 -0.93
C LEU A 184 25.24 -3.49 0.45
N SER A 185 26.34 -2.76 0.60
CA SER A 185 26.82 -2.37 1.93
C SER A 185 25.88 -1.33 2.55
N ARG A 186 25.93 -1.17 3.87
CA ARG A 186 25.14 -0.16 4.56
C ARG A 186 25.49 1.26 4.09
N GLU A 187 26.77 1.53 3.88
CA GLU A 187 27.27 2.82 3.40
C GLU A 187 26.78 3.13 1.99
N GLN A 188 26.81 2.14 1.09
CA GLN A 188 26.29 2.29 -0.27
C GLN A 188 24.80 2.59 -0.25
N PHE A 189 24.04 1.86 0.57
CA PHE A 189 22.63 2.09 0.75
C PHE A 189 22.35 3.51 1.25
N ASP A 190 22.99 3.95 2.33
CA ASP A 190 22.75 5.29 2.89
C ASP A 190 23.10 6.39 1.87
N MET A 191 24.19 6.23 1.11
CA MET A 191 24.56 7.13 0.01
C MET A 191 23.50 7.20 -1.09
N ILE A 192 22.95 6.06 -1.53
CA ILE A 192 21.91 6.00 -2.57
C ILE A 192 20.62 6.65 -2.05
N VAL A 193 20.20 6.30 -0.84
CA VAL A 193 18.99 6.85 -0.22
C VAL A 193 19.03 8.37 -0.14
N ASP A 194 20.17 8.93 0.28
CA ASP A 194 20.32 10.37 0.42
C ASP A 194 20.25 11.12 -0.92
N GLN A 195 20.60 10.48 -2.05
CA GLN A 195 20.42 11.06 -3.38
C GLN A 195 18.95 11.28 -3.75
N HIS A 196 18.02 10.55 -3.12
CA HIS A 196 16.59 10.66 -3.38
C HIS A 196 15.87 11.71 -2.54
N ARG A 197 16.58 12.41 -1.63
CA ARG A 197 16.04 13.54 -0.89
C ARG A 197 15.85 14.74 -1.80
N ASN A 198 14.59 15.14 -2.03
CA ASN A 198 14.30 16.37 -2.75
C ASN A 198 14.79 17.60 -1.94
N GLN A 199 15.65 18.43 -2.53
CA GLN A 199 16.19 19.63 -1.89
C GLN A 199 15.13 20.72 -1.59
N GLU A 200 13.95 20.64 -2.21
CA GLU A 200 12.79 21.49 -1.89
C GLU A 200 12.08 21.06 -0.60
N LEU A 201 12.26 19.80 -0.18
CA LEU A 201 11.68 19.24 1.03
C LEU A 201 12.70 19.11 2.15
N TRP A 202 13.96 18.86 1.81
CA TRP A 202 15.05 18.55 2.74
C TRP A 202 16.11 19.65 2.75
N ILE A 203 16.65 19.90 3.92
CA ILE A 203 17.84 20.71 4.14
C ILE A 203 18.80 19.94 5.03
N GLN A 204 20.09 20.04 4.75
CA GLN A 204 21.12 19.50 5.63
C GLN A 204 21.60 20.61 6.57
N GLU A 205 21.39 20.43 7.87
CA GLU A 205 21.81 21.35 8.93
C GLU A 205 22.67 20.57 9.92
N GLU A 206 23.86 21.09 10.23
CA GLU A 206 24.78 20.46 11.21
C GLU A 206 25.14 19.00 10.89
N GLY A 207 25.06 18.59 9.62
CA GLY A 207 25.32 17.23 9.17
C GLY A 207 24.09 16.31 9.18
N GLU A 208 22.94 16.79 9.66
CA GLU A 208 21.68 16.04 9.71
C GLU A 208 20.67 16.53 8.68
N TRP A 209 19.89 15.60 8.14
CA TRP A 209 18.78 15.92 7.25
C TRP A 209 17.54 16.33 8.03
N ARG A 210 16.97 17.49 7.69
CA ARG A 210 15.74 18.01 8.27
C ARG A 210 14.73 18.39 7.20
N LEU A 211 13.46 18.20 7.50
CA LEU A 211 12.37 18.68 6.66
C LEU A 211 12.28 20.20 6.77
N ARG A 212 12.16 20.87 5.62
CA ARG A 212 11.87 22.31 5.55
C ARG A 212 10.47 22.63 6.05
N TYR A 213 9.54 21.67 5.92
CA TYR A 213 8.15 21.77 6.36
C TYR A 213 7.82 20.61 7.31
N PRO A 214 8.29 20.67 8.57
CA PRO A 214 8.05 19.61 9.53
C PRO A 214 6.59 19.57 9.98
N LEU A 215 6.21 18.46 10.62
CA LEU A 215 4.89 18.31 11.24
C LEU A 215 4.63 19.44 12.26
N PRO A 216 3.39 19.93 12.39
CA PRO A 216 3.03 20.92 13.39
C PRO A 216 3.39 20.45 14.81
N PRO A 217 3.82 21.35 15.71
CA PRO A 217 4.08 20.99 17.10
C PRO A 217 2.84 20.37 17.75
N LEU A 218 3.07 19.43 18.69
CA LEU A 218 1.98 18.85 19.47
C LEU A 218 1.25 19.95 20.27
N GLY A 219 -0.08 19.93 20.21
CA GLY A 219 -0.93 20.94 20.86
C GLY A 219 -1.08 22.26 20.09
N ALA A 220 -0.51 22.40 18.90
CA ALA A 220 -0.82 23.52 18.02
C ALA A 220 -2.31 23.50 17.63
N LYS A 221 -3.02 24.61 17.88
CA LYS A 221 -4.39 24.78 17.38
C LYS A 221 -4.33 25.07 15.88
N VAL A 222 -5.00 24.24 15.09
CA VAL A 222 -5.23 24.47 13.65
C VAL A 222 -6.35 25.47 13.47
#